data_AF-A0AA35WG92-F1
#
_entry.id   AF-A0AA35WG92-F1
#
_cell.length_a   1.000
_cell.length_b   1.000
_cell.length_c   1.000
_cell.angle_alpha   90.00
_cell.angle_beta   90.00
_cell.angle_gamma   90.00
#
_symmetry.space_group_name_H-M   'P 1'
#
loop_
_entity.id
_entity.type
_entity.pdbx_description
1 polymer ?
#
loop_
_entity_poly.entity_id
_entity_poly.type
_entity_poly.pdbx_seq_one_letter_code
_entity_poly.pdbx_strand_id
1 'polypeptide(L)'
;MTFQAFQNRVCTSVTVNDDEMLEQTESFIARINITHPHSHISLGVSSVEITIVNDDEATVGLENTTYTVMENELKLYVCVVVHGPLIGCPIFFPFELLFVPTLATAFQGSDYRVRDPTLWFGACAMRQCLTVDIIDNNLIEDAETFTLTLKHPPRGSTDDIVLDPTVATVTIEDEDAAIVTFDRTEYSVQETSGSLAICARVVSPAVSCPVATPFSLTYSFPMELP
;
A
#
# COMPACT_ATOMS: atom_id res chain seq x y z
N MET A 1 19.32 46.92 22.73
CA MET A 1 18.12 47.62 23.24
C MET A 1 18.54 48.58 24.34
N THR A 2 17.88 49.74 24.49
CA THR A 2 18.19 50.75 25.52
C THR A 2 16.90 51.18 26.22
N PHE A 3 16.87 51.15 27.55
CA PHE A 3 15.77 51.72 28.33
C PHE A 3 15.93 53.23 28.42
N GLN A 4 14.89 53.98 28.02
CA GLN A 4 14.83 55.42 28.25
C GLN A 4 14.31 55.72 29.66
N ALA A 5 14.46 56.97 30.10
CA ALA A 5 13.93 57.41 31.39
C ALA A 5 12.44 57.08 31.51
N PHE A 6 12.05 56.51 32.65
CA PHE A 6 10.68 56.10 32.98
C PHE A 6 10.09 54.99 32.09
N GLN A 7 10.86 54.31 31.24
CA GLN A 7 10.43 53.09 30.56
C GLN A 7 10.65 51.85 31.42
N ASN A 8 9.63 50.99 31.52
CA ASN A 8 9.70 49.70 32.21
C ASN A 8 9.64 48.49 31.25
N ARG A 9 9.52 48.71 29.94
CA ARG A 9 9.49 47.65 28.91
C ARG A 9 10.12 48.14 27.62
N VAL A 10 11.01 47.33 27.05
CA VAL A 10 11.55 47.48 25.69
C VAL A 10 11.50 46.12 25.03
N CYS A 11 10.99 46.05 23.80
CA CYS A 11 10.86 44.81 23.04
C CYS A 11 11.72 44.87 21.77
N THR A 12 12.12 43.71 21.27
CA THR A 12 12.68 43.51 19.94
C THR A 12 12.05 42.25 19.34
N SER A 13 12.08 42.12 18.01
CA SER A 13 11.55 40.97 17.29
C SER A 13 12.68 40.12 16.75
N VAL A 14 12.45 38.80 16.72
CA VAL A 14 13.24 37.83 15.96
C VAL A 14 12.34 37.37 14.82
N THR A 15 12.90 37.20 13.62
CA THR A 15 12.18 36.59 12.50
C THR A 15 12.25 35.08 12.65
N VAL A 16 11.10 34.42 12.60
CA VAL A 16 10.99 32.97 12.40
C VAL A 16 10.68 32.78 10.93
N ASN A 17 11.42 31.89 10.26
CA ASN A 17 11.14 31.57 8.86
C ASN A 17 10.07 30.49 8.86
N ASP A 18 8.98 30.78 8.17
CA ASP A 18 7.89 29.86 7.90
C ASP A 18 8.16 29.25 6.52
N ASP A 19 8.06 27.94 6.42
CA ASP A 19 8.14 27.25 5.14
C ASP A 19 7.13 26.10 5.07
N GLU A 20 7.29 25.24 4.09
CA GLU A 20 6.49 24.03 3.93
C GLU A 20 7.48 22.85 4.01
N MET A 21 8.12 22.66 5.15
CA MET A 21 9.01 21.53 5.38
C MET A 21 8.69 20.89 6.72
N LEU A 22 8.45 19.57 6.70
CA LEU A 22 8.30 18.85 7.96
C LEU A 22 9.65 18.85 8.70
N GLU A 23 9.70 19.54 9.83
CA GLU A 23 10.88 19.71 10.68
C GLU A 23 10.66 19.16 12.10
N GLN A 24 11.74 18.92 12.83
CA GLN A 24 11.64 18.60 14.26
C GLN A 24 11.50 19.89 15.06
N THR A 25 10.90 19.80 16.25
CA THR A 25 10.89 20.91 17.21
C THR A 25 12.32 21.35 17.51
N GLU A 26 12.60 22.63 17.25
CA GLU A 26 13.92 23.23 17.47
C GLU A 26 13.93 24.14 18.69
N SER A 27 15.11 24.46 19.23
CA SER A 27 15.23 25.47 20.27
C SER A 27 16.48 26.32 20.15
N PHE A 28 16.38 27.57 20.62
CA PHE A 28 17.50 28.48 20.74
C PHE A 28 17.43 29.26 22.06
N ILE A 29 18.57 29.79 22.51
CA ILE A 29 18.67 30.51 23.78
C ILE A 29 18.88 32.01 23.52
N ALA A 30 17.96 32.83 24.01
CA ALA A 30 18.16 34.28 24.08
C ALA A 30 18.82 34.65 25.41
N ARG A 31 19.79 35.57 25.39
CA ARG A 31 20.55 36.03 26.57
C ARG A 31 20.52 37.54 26.72
N ILE A 32 20.47 38.01 27.96
CA ILE A 32 20.62 39.42 28.33
C ILE A 32 22.02 39.63 28.87
N ASN A 33 22.78 40.53 28.23
CA ASN A 33 24.09 40.97 28.70
C ASN A 33 24.07 42.49 28.95
N ILE A 34 24.59 42.94 30.09
CA ILE A 34 24.76 44.37 30.38
C ILE A 34 26.07 44.83 29.75
N THR A 35 25.99 45.72 28.76
CA THR A 35 27.17 46.25 28.05
C THR A 35 27.79 47.45 28.76
N HIS A 36 27.05 48.11 29.65
CA HIS A 36 27.51 49.24 30.46
C HIS A 36 27.06 49.03 31.91
N PRO A 37 27.88 48.40 32.76
CA PRO A 37 27.49 48.03 34.12
C PRO A 37 27.31 49.28 35.00
N HIS A 38 26.27 49.26 35.82
CA HIS A 38 25.98 50.30 36.82
C HIS A 38 25.72 49.62 38.16
N SER A 39 26.23 50.20 39.25
CA SER A 39 26.20 49.60 40.60
C SER A 39 24.79 49.32 41.16
N HIS A 40 23.77 49.91 40.56
CA HIS A 40 22.37 49.79 40.97
C HIS A 40 21.53 48.88 40.07
N ILE A 41 22.15 48.23 39.08
CA ILE A 41 21.49 47.32 38.14
C ILE A 41 22.00 45.91 38.39
N SER A 42 21.11 44.97 38.64
CA SER A 42 21.41 43.54 38.70
C SER A 42 20.52 42.80 37.70
N LEU A 43 21.05 41.72 37.12
CA LEU A 43 20.26 40.83 36.27
C LEU A 43 19.52 39.83 37.15
N GLY A 44 18.24 39.64 36.86
CA GLY A 44 17.49 38.46 37.30
C GLY A 44 17.74 37.30 36.34
N VAL A 45 16.67 36.66 35.88
CA VAL A 45 16.74 35.68 34.79
C VAL A 45 17.31 36.35 33.54
N SER A 46 18.48 35.91 33.11
CA SER A 46 19.27 36.51 32.04
C SER A 46 19.37 35.62 30.80
N SER A 47 18.72 34.47 30.80
CA SER A 47 18.57 33.62 29.63
C SER A 47 17.20 32.97 29.60
N VAL A 48 16.66 32.80 28.40
CA VAL A 48 15.42 32.07 28.15
C VAL A 48 15.63 31.14 26.96
N GLU A 49 15.15 29.91 27.07
CA GLU A 49 15.03 28.99 25.95
C GLU A 49 13.74 29.30 25.18
N ILE A 50 13.85 29.37 23.86
CA ILE A 50 12.76 29.63 22.94
C ILE A 50 12.65 28.38 22.07
N THR A 51 11.46 27.82 22.01
CA THR A 51 11.14 26.62 21.23
C THR A 51 10.39 27.05 19.97
N ILE A 52 10.81 26.51 18.82
CA ILE A 52 10.11 26.63 17.54
C ILE A 52 9.42 25.29 17.32
N VAL A 53 8.08 25.32 17.31
CA VAL A 53 7.26 24.14 17.07
C VAL A 53 6.87 24.15 15.61
N ASN A 54 7.13 23.03 14.94
CA ASN A 54 6.72 22.78 13.56
C ASN A 54 5.18 22.80 13.45
N ASP A 55 4.64 23.50 12.46
CA ASP A 55 3.22 23.49 12.12
C ASP A 55 2.92 22.89 10.73
N ASP A 56 3.93 22.33 10.08
CA ASP A 56 3.82 21.60 8.83
C ASP A 56 3.38 20.14 9.02
N GLU A 57 2.53 19.65 8.12
CA GLU A 57 1.99 18.28 8.15
C GLU A 57 2.30 17.54 6.85
N ALA A 58 2.75 16.28 6.94
CA ALA A 58 2.92 15.40 5.79
C ALA A 58 1.80 14.36 5.69
N THR A 59 1.32 14.08 4.47
CA THR A 59 0.38 12.99 4.20
C THR A 59 1.12 11.80 3.61
N VAL A 60 0.98 10.60 4.20
CA VAL A 60 1.56 9.37 3.66
C VAL A 60 0.45 8.40 3.30
N GLY A 61 0.48 7.86 2.08
CA GLY A 61 -0.62 7.04 1.58
C GLY A 61 -0.18 5.98 0.59
N LEU A 62 -1.05 4.99 0.38
CA LEU A 62 -0.94 4.07 -0.74
C LEU A 62 -1.05 4.87 -2.06
N GLU A 63 -0.17 4.57 -3.01
CA GLU A 63 -0.16 5.22 -4.33
C GLU A 63 -1.47 4.97 -5.08
N ASN A 64 -2.01 3.75 -4.96
CA ASN A 64 -3.31 3.36 -5.50
C ASN A 64 -4.16 2.67 -4.44
N THR A 65 -5.49 2.82 -4.56
CA THR A 65 -6.50 2.14 -3.72
C THR A 65 -7.01 0.85 -4.34
N THR A 66 -6.62 0.53 -5.57
CA THR A 66 -6.98 -0.71 -6.26
C THR A 66 -5.81 -1.21 -7.11
N TYR A 67 -5.60 -2.52 -7.13
CA TYR A 67 -4.65 -3.20 -8.01
C TYR A 67 -5.32 -4.42 -8.63
N THR A 68 -4.97 -4.70 -9.89
CA THR A 68 -5.32 -5.94 -10.59
C THR A 68 -4.04 -6.50 -11.18
N VAL A 69 -3.81 -7.80 -11.01
CA VAL A 69 -2.61 -8.50 -11.47
C VAL A 69 -3.02 -9.88 -11.98
N MET A 70 -2.46 -10.31 -13.12
CA MET A 70 -2.61 -11.69 -13.59
C MET A 70 -1.65 -12.61 -12.83
N GLU A 71 -1.99 -13.87 -12.64
CA GLU A 71 -1.11 -14.82 -11.97
C GLU A 71 0.26 -14.93 -12.67
N ASN A 72 0.29 -15.04 -14.01
CA ASN A 72 1.52 -15.07 -14.80
C ASN A 72 2.40 -13.81 -14.74
N GLU A 73 1.95 -12.71 -14.16
CA GLU A 73 2.83 -11.55 -13.94
C GLU A 73 3.83 -11.80 -12.80
N LEU A 74 3.57 -12.79 -11.95
CA LEU A 74 4.40 -13.29 -10.84
C LEU A 74 4.72 -12.26 -9.75
N LYS A 75 4.48 -10.97 -9.99
CA LYS A 75 4.87 -9.86 -9.12
C LYS A 75 3.89 -8.70 -9.22
N LEU A 76 3.46 -8.24 -8.07
CA LEU A 76 2.77 -6.98 -7.89
C LEU A 76 3.66 -6.00 -7.13
N TYR A 77 3.70 -4.74 -7.58
CA TYR A 77 4.39 -3.65 -6.88
C TYR A 77 3.35 -2.76 -6.18
N VAL A 78 3.43 -2.70 -4.86
CA VAL A 78 2.59 -1.83 -4.03
C VAL A 78 3.47 -0.69 -3.54
N CYS A 79 3.11 0.54 -3.88
CA CYS A 79 3.90 1.71 -3.50
C CYS A 79 3.16 2.56 -2.47
N VAL A 80 3.93 3.11 -1.54
CA VAL A 80 3.51 4.14 -0.60
C VAL A 80 4.24 5.42 -0.99
N VAL A 81 3.50 6.52 -0.99
CA VAL A 81 3.95 7.84 -1.38
C VAL A 81 3.75 8.82 -0.25
N VAL A 82 4.66 9.77 -0.15
CA VAL A 82 4.54 10.91 0.76
C VAL A 82 4.17 12.14 -0.06
N HIS A 83 3.06 12.76 0.31
CA HIS A 83 2.54 14.01 -0.22
C HIS A 83 2.65 15.09 0.85
N GLY A 84 2.83 16.34 0.42
CA GLY A 84 2.91 17.50 1.30
C GLY A 84 4.30 18.14 1.32
N PRO A 85 4.57 18.99 2.32
CA PRO A 85 5.78 19.80 2.44
C PRO A 85 7.07 19.01 2.20
N LEU A 86 8.07 19.65 1.58
CA LEU A 86 9.36 19.03 1.27
C LEU A 86 9.99 18.60 2.59
N ILE A 87 9.90 17.31 2.91
CA ILE A 87 10.44 16.76 4.16
C ILE A 87 11.90 17.22 4.34
N GLY A 88 12.16 17.95 5.42
CA GLY A 88 13.51 18.11 5.94
C GLY A 88 14.03 16.72 6.30
N CYS A 89 14.87 16.15 5.44
CA CYS A 89 15.48 14.83 5.64
C CYS A 89 15.92 14.60 7.11
N PRO A 90 15.64 13.46 7.80
CA PRO A 90 15.14 12.18 7.29
C PRO A 90 13.87 11.68 8.02
N ILE A 91 12.83 11.33 7.27
CA ILE A 91 11.88 10.31 7.73
C ILE A 91 12.70 9.02 7.93
N PHE A 92 12.81 8.57 9.17
CA PHE A 92 13.38 7.26 9.50
C PHE A 92 12.34 6.45 10.29
N PHE A 93 11.10 6.49 9.82
CA PHE A 93 10.03 5.68 10.38
C PHE A 93 9.64 4.59 9.38
N PRO A 94 9.58 3.32 9.81
CA PRO A 94 9.05 2.26 8.98
C PRO A 94 7.53 2.40 8.85
N PHE A 95 6.99 2.10 7.67
CA PHE A 95 5.56 1.83 7.50
C PHE A 95 5.35 0.33 7.34
N GLU A 96 4.19 -0.18 7.74
CA GLU A 96 3.86 -1.60 7.63
C GLU A 96 2.59 -1.77 6.80
N LEU A 97 2.59 -2.76 5.90
CA LEU A 97 1.39 -3.20 5.18
C LEU A 97 0.82 -4.46 5.81
N LEU A 98 -0.43 -4.39 6.27
CA LEU A 98 -1.19 -5.57 6.69
C LEU A 98 -1.95 -6.16 5.50
N PHE A 99 -1.82 -7.47 5.30
CA PHE A 99 -2.51 -8.23 4.26
C PHE A 99 -3.65 -9.01 4.88
N VAL A 100 -4.87 -8.81 4.40
CA VAL A 100 -6.07 -9.48 4.91
C VAL A 100 -6.87 -10.05 3.73
N PRO A 101 -7.08 -11.37 3.65
CA PRO A 101 -7.89 -11.96 2.58
C PRO A 101 -9.31 -11.37 2.62
N THR A 102 -9.78 -10.86 1.49
CA THR A 102 -11.12 -10.26 1.39
C THR A 102 -12.10 -11.37 1.06
N LEU A 103 -13.15 -11.50 1.89
CA LEU A 103 -14.11 -12.60 1.78
C LEU A 103 -13.46 -14.00 1.76
N ALA A 104 -12.21 -14.11 2.23
CA ALA A 104 -11.46 -15.35 2.27
C ALA A 104 -11.26 -16.01 0.89
N THR A 105 -10.91 -15.21 -0.14
CA THR A 105 -10.62 -15.70 -1.51
C THR A 105 -9.12 -15.84 -1.75
N ALA A 106 -8.32 -14.76 -1.76
CA ALA A 106 -6.87 -14.88 -1.93
C ALA A 106 -6.12 -14.98 -0.59
N PHE A 107 -5.43 -16.09 -0.34
CA PHE A 107 -4.64 -16.39 0.85
C PHE A 107 -3.13 -16.35 0.63
N GLN A 108 -2.41 -15.94 1.68
CA GLN A 108 -0.96 -16.00 1.70
C GLN A 108 -0.46 -17.45 1.69
N GLY A 109 0.39 -17.78 0.72
CA GLY A 109 1.01 -19.09 0.56
C GLY A 109 0.37 -19.96 -0.52
N SER A 110 -0.90 -19.76 -0.85
CA SER A 110 -1.55 -20.32 -2.05
C SER A 110 -1.48 -19.34 -3.22
N ASP A 111 -1.85 -18.07 -3.01
CA ASP A 111 -2.14 -17.16 -4.13
C ASP A 111 -1.12 -16.00 -4.18
N TYR A 112 -0.56 -15.63 -3.03
CA TYR A 112 0.53 -14.65 -2.95
C TYR A 112 1.51 -14.92 -1.81
N ARG A 113 2.70 -14.31 -1.88
CA ARG A 113 3.71 -14.34 -0.82
C ARG A 113 4.37 -12.98 -0.62
N VAL A 114 4.52 -12.60 0.64
CA VAL A 114 5.27 -11.42 1.09
C VAL A 114 6.32 -11.85 2.10
N ARG A 115 7.57 -11.39 1.92
CA ARG A 115 8.69 -11.74 2.82
C ARG A 115 8.84 -10.78 3.99
N ASP A 116 8.76 -9.49 3.70
CA ASP A 116 8.90 -8.42 4.69
C ASP A 116 7.89 -7.33 4.34
N PRO A 117 6.79 -7.16 5.10
CA PRO A 117 5.75 -6.16 4.82
C PRO A 117 6.15 -4.73 5.23
N THR A 118 7.40 -4.50 5.61
CA THR A 118 7.90 -3.21 6.10
C THR A 118 8.47 -2.37 4.96
N LEU A 119 8.06 -1.11 4.89
CA LEU A 119 8.56 -0.10 3.96
C LEU A 119 9.48 0.86 4.71
N TRP A 120 10.76 0.86 4.34
CA TRP A 120 11.76 1.80 4.86
C TRP A 120 11.98 2.90 3.84
N PHE A 121 11.56 4.11 4.18
CA PHE A 121 11.90 5.28 3.39
C PHE A 121 13.36 5.65 3.66
N GLY A 122 14.14 5.73 2.58
CA GLY A 122 15.47 6.31 2.64
C GLY A 122 15.38 7.82 2.96
N ALA A 123 16.53 8.40 3.31
CA ALA A 123 16.65 9.83 3.47
C ALA A 123 16.08 10.54 2.22
N CYS A 124 15.07 11.40 2.43
CA CYS A 124 14.42 12.21 1.39
C CYS A 124 13.69 11.39 0.32
N ALA A 125 13.43 10.09 0.54
CA ALA A 125 12.58 9.32 -0.35
C ALA A 125 11.12 9.75 -0.18
N MET A 126 10.44 10.03 -1.29
CA MET A 126 9.00 10.36 -1.32
C MET A 126 8.15 9.19 -1.81
N ARG A 127 8.78 8.10 -2.25
CA ARG A 127 8.12 6.92 -2.78
C ARG A 127 8.92 5.69 -2.43
N GLN A 128 8.25 4.70 -1.84
CA GLN A 128 8.85 3.40 -1.54
C GLN A 128 7.86 2.31 -1.94
N CYS A 129 8.37 1.26 -2.59
CA CYS A 129 7.56 0.15 -3.06
C CYS A 129 7.97 -1.16 -2.37
N LEU A 130 6.96 -2.00 -2.16
CA LEU A 130 7.05 -3.37 -1.72
C LEU A 130 6.74 -4.27 -2.92
N THR A 131 7.46 -5.38 -3.05
CA THR A 131 7.11 -6.45 -3.99
C THR A 131 6.31 -7.52 -3.28
N VAL A 132 5.15 -7.85 -3.84
CA VAL A 132 4.35 -9.01 -3.50
C VAL A 132 4.60 -10.05 -4.59
N ASP A 133 5.09 -11.24 -4.22
CA ASP A 133 5.19 -12.36 -5.15
C ASP A 133 3.76 -12.91 -5.38
N ILE A 134 3.32 -13.01 -6.63
CA ILE A 134 2.07 -13.66 -7.03
C ILE A 134 2.39 -15.12 -7.39
N ILE A 135 1.55 -16.05 -6.96
CA ILE A 135 1.77 -17.48 -7.17
C ILE A 135 0.94 -17.92 -8.37
N ASP A 136 1.63 -18.11 -9.48
CA ASP A 136 1.08 -18.73 -10.70
C ASP A 136 1.04 -20.24 -10.53
N ASN A 137 -0.15 -20.80 -10.71
CA ASN A 137 -0.39 -22.22 -10.59
C ASN A 137 -1.26 -22.74 -11.75
N ASN A 138 -1.44 -24.07 -11.81
CA ASN A 138 -2.19 -24.71 -12.91
C ASN A 138 -3.60 -25.10 -12.42
N LEU A 139 -4.26 -24.25 -11.64
CA LEU A 139 -5.62 -24.45 -11.19
C LEU A 139 -6.49 -23.36 -11.77
N ILE A 140 -7.66 -23.75 -12.26
CA ILE A 140 -8.66 -22.76 -12.69
C ILE A 140 -9.40 -22.25 -11.47
N GLU A 141 -9.34 -20.95 -11.25
CA GLU A 141 -9.87 -20.24 -10.10
C GLU A 141 -10.71 -19.04 -10.55
N ASP A 142 -11.67 -18.61 -9.73
CA ASP A 142 -12.33 -17.32 -9.97
C ASP A 142 -11.37 -16.19 -9.57
N ALA A 143 -11.60 -14.95 -10.04
CA ALA A 143 -10.80 -13.82 -9.59
C ALA A 143 -10.86 -13.66 -8.06
N GLU A 144 -9.71 -13.68 -7.42
CA GLU A 144 -9.58 -13.67 -5.96
C GLU A 144 -9.10 -12.32 -5.44
N THR A 145 -9.41 -12.01 -4.18
CA THR A 145 -9.11 -10.68 -3.61
C THR A 145 -8.54 -10.69 -2.21
N PHE A 146 -7.68 -9.72 -1.93
CA PHE A 146 -7.23 -9.37 -0.58
C PHE A 146 -7.14 -7.86 -0.40
N THR A 147 -7.18 -7.42 0.86
CA THR A 147 -7.08 -6.02 1.26
C THR A 147 -5.71 -5.75 1.88
N LEU A 148 -5.14 -4.62 1.51
CA LEU A 148 -3.96 -4.00 2.10
C LEU A 148 -4.40 -2.92 3.09
N THR A 149 -3.76 -2.85 4.25
CA THR A 149 -3.92 -1.73 5.18
C THR A 149 -2.56 -1.16 5.57
N LEU A 150 -2.31 0.08 5.18
CA LEU A 150 -1.14 0.86 5.59
C LEU A 150 -1.26 1.25 7.06
N LYS A 151 -0.20 0.96 7.81
CA LYS A 151 -0.05 1.32 9.21
C LYS A 151 1.29 2.01 9.43
N HIS A 152 1.29 2.92 10.39
CA HIS A 152 2.50 3.52 10.94
C HIS A 152 2.62 3.12 12.42
N PRO A 153 3.75 2.56 12.87
CA PRO A 153 3.95 2.21 14.27
C PRO A 153 4.05 3.47 15.14
N PRO A 154 3.50 3.47 16.36
CA PRO A 154 3.37 4.67 17.21
C PRO A 154 4.68 5.15 17.87
N ARG A 155 5.85 4.96 17.24
CA ARG A 155 7.16 5.30 17.83
C ARG A 155 7.76 6.56 17.17
N GLY A 156 7.53 7.72 17.78
CA GLY A 156 8.02 9.04 17.32
C GLY A 156 6.91 10.07 17.34
N SER A 157 7.18 11.38 17.32
CA SER A 157 6.13 12.40 17.26
C SER A 157 5.37 12.27 15.93
N THR A 158 4.22 11.60 15.98
CA THR A 158 3.35 11.29 14.84
C THR A 158 2.29 12.36 14.59
N ASP A 159 2.31 13.44 15.37
CA ASP A 159 1.24 14.45 15.31
C ASP A 159 1.22 15.18 13.96
N ASP A 160 2.34 15.15 13.23
CA ASP A 160 2.55 15.85 11.96
C ASP A 160 2.49 14.91 10.73
N ILE A 161 2.09 13.64 10.90
CA ILE A 161 1.89 12.68 9.80
C ILE A 161 0.45 12.18 9.77
N VAL A 162 -0.25 12.48 8.67
CA VAL A 162 -1.57 11.95 8.36
C VAL A 162 -1.44 10.77 7.40
N LEU A 163 -2.17 9.69 7.66
CA LEU A 163 -2.23 8.55 6.74
C LEU A 163 -3.46 8.61 5.85
N ASP A 164 -3.26 8.81 4.53
CA ASP A 164 -4.34 8.80 3.54
C ASP A 164 -3.81 8.63 2.09
N PRO A 165 -4.33 7.68 1.29
CA PRO A 165 -5.26 6.61 1.66
C PRO A 165 -4.55 5.44 2.37
N THR A 166 -5.26 4.77 3.28
CA THR A 166 -4.71 3.66 4.08
C THR A 166 -5.13 2.27 3.61
N VAL A 167 -6.10 2.16 2.72
CA VAL A 167 -6.66 0.87 2.30
C VAL A 167 -6.58 0.72 0.78
N ALA A 168 -6.17 -0.45 0.32
CA ALA A 168 -6.28 -0.84 -1.07
C ALA A 168 -6.80 -2.26 -1.23
N THR A 169 -7.56 -2.51 -2.29
CA THR A 169 -7.97 -3.86 -2.69
C THR A 169 -7.08 -4.35 -3.81
N VAL A 170 -6.61 -5.59 -3.71
CA VAL A 170 -5.89 -6.29 -4.77
C VAL A 170 -6.78 -7.40 -5.30
N THR A 171 -6.90 -7.48 -6.62
CA THR A 171 -7.51 -8.59 -7.35
C THR A 171 -6.43 -9.37 -8.08
N ILE A 172 -6.40 -10.68 -7.89
CA ILE A 172 -5.58 -11.62 -8.65
C ILE A 172 -6.51 -12.26 -9.69
N GLU A 173 -6.18 -12.10 -10.97
CA GLU A 173 -6.91 -12.69 -12.08
C GLU A 173 -6.21 -13.95 -12.56
N ASP A 174 -6.98 -15.02 -12.71
CA ASP A 174 -6.53 -16.29 -13.25
C ASP A 174 -6.55 -16.27 -14.79
N GLU A 175 -5.47 -16.74 -15.41
CA GLU A 175 -5.36 -16.95 -16.86
C GLU A 175 -5.59 -18.40 -17.30
N ASP A 176 -5.77 -19.31 -16.35
CA ASP A 176 -5.90 -20.72 -16.67
C ASP A 176 -7.23 -21.04 -17.36
N ALA A 177 -7.15 -21.98 -18.31
CA ALA A 177 -8.31 -22.37 -19.09
C ALA A 177 -8.32 -23.88 -19.34
N ALA A 178 -9.46 -24.51 -19.06
CA ALA A 178 -9.68 -25.92 -19.34
C ALA A 178 -10.10 -26.12 -20.79
N ILE A 179 -9.43 -27.05 -21.47
CA ILE A 179 -9.87 -27.52 -22.78
C ILE A 179 -10.76 -28.75 -22.59
N VAL A 180 -12.02 -28.67 -23.02
CA VAL A 180 -12.94 -29.80 -23.08
C VAL A 180 -12.95 -30.38 -24.50
N THR A 181 -12.77 -31.69 -24.63
CA THR A 181 -12.76 -32.40 -25.91
C THR A 181 -13.44 -33.76 -25.81
N PHE A 182 -13.84 -34.35 -26.93
CA PHE A 182 -14.30 -35.74 -26.94
C PHE A 182 -13.17 -36.69 -26.54
N ASP A 183 -13.50 -37.78 -25.85
CA ASP A 183 -12.49 -38.77 -25.46
C ASP A 183 -11.86 -39.49 -26.67
N ARG A 184 -12.58 -39.50 -27.79
CA ARG A 184 -12.26 -40.11 -29.08
C ARG A 184 -12.56 -39.17 -30.22
N THR A 185 -11.82 -39.32 -31.31
CA THR A 185 -12.04 -38.59 -32.57
C THR A 185 -13.16 -39.19 -33.43
N GLU A 186 -13.54 -40.45 -33.16
CA GLU A 186 -14.60 -41.16 -33.85
C GLU A 186 -15.27 -42.17 -32.91
N TYR A 187 -16.57 -42.39 -33.13
CA TYR A 187 -17.34 -43.43 -32.45
C TYR A 187 -18.05 -44.29 -33.48
N SER A 188 -18.01 -45.61 -33.28
CA SER A 188 -18.76 -46.58 -34.07
C SER A 188 -19.52 -47.51 -33.13
N VAL A 189 -20.78 -47.80 -33.43
CA VAL A 189 -21.62 -48.71 -32.66
C VAL A 189 -22.39 -49.63 -33.60
N GLN A 190 -22.64 -50.87 -33.20
CA GLN A 190 -23.52 -51.76 -33.95
C GLN A 190 -24.97 -51.38 -33.67
N GLU A 191 -25.84 -51.45 -34.67
CA GLU A 191 -27.27 -51.16 -34.49
C GLU A 191 -27.94 -52.05 -33.43
N THR A 192 -27.40 -53.25 -33.20
CA THR A 192 -27.87 -54.19 -32.17
C THR A 192 -27.46 -53.83 -30.74
N SER A 193 -26.59 -52.83 -30.53
CA SER A 193 -26.08 -52.47 -29.20
C SER A 193 -27.08 -51.70 -28.33
N GLY A 194 -28.13 -51.10 -28.93
CA GLY A 194 -29.18 -50.39 -28.20
C GLY A 194 -28.80 -49.02 -27.63
N SER A 195 -27.51 -48.73 -27.40
CA SER A 195 -27.01 -47.40 -27.03
C SER A 195 -25.51 -47.23 -27.35
N LEU A 196 -25.08 -45.98 -27.47
CA LEU A 196 -23.67 -45.57 -27.58
C LEU A 196 -23.38 -44.52 -26.49
N ALA A 197 -22.35 -44.75 -25.69
CA ALA A 197 -21.82 -43.73 -24.78
C ALA A 197 -20.86 -42.81 -25.53
N ILE A 198 -21.14 -41.51 -25.52
CA ILE A 198 -20.26 -40.47 -26.05
C ILE A 198 -19.71 -39.71 -24.85
N CYS A 199 -18.39 -39.68 -24.70
CA CYS A 199 -17.73 -39.14 -23.54
C CYS A 199 -16.90 -37.90 -23.92
N ALA A 200 -16.95 -36.87 -23.08
CA ALA A 200 -16.01 -35.75 -23.13
C ALA A 200 -15.00 -35.88 -21.98
N ARG A 201 -13.81 -35.31 -22.17
CA ARG A 201 -12.75 -35.21 -21.17
C ARG A 201 -12.20 -33.79 -21.11
N VAL A 202 -11.68 -33.42 -19.95
CA VAL A 202 -10.91 -32.18 -19.74
C VAL A 202 -9.43 -32.49 -19.98
N VAL A 203 -8.73 -31.64 -20.72
CA VAL A 203 -7.31 -31.80 -21.07
C VAL A 203 -6.41 -30.89 -20.24
N SER A 204 -6.75 -30.70 -18.96
CA SER A 204 -6.08 -29.82 -17.97
C SER A 204 -6.33 -28.31 -18.21
N PRO A 205 -6.09 -27.43 -17.21
CA PRO A 205 -5.68 -27.68 -15.82
C PRO A 205 -6.77 -28.26 -14.91
N ALA A 206 -6.44 -28.59 -13.65
CA ALA A 206 -7.43 -29.02 -12.67
C ALA A 206 -8.23 -27.79 -12.18
N VAL A 207 -9.49 -27.97 -11.76
CA VAL A 207 -10.31 -26.85 -11.28
C VAL A 207 -10.30 -26.89 -9.76
N SER A 208 -9.90 -25.81 -9.08
CA SER A 208 -9.82 -25.80 -7.60
C SER A 208 -11.22 -25.84 -6.96
N CYS A 209 -12.22 -25.32 -7.66
CA CYS A 209 -13.64 -25.42 -7.29
C CYS A 209 -14.48 -25.68 -8.54
N PRO A 210 -15.19 -26.83 -8.68
CA PRO A 210 -16.03 -27.02 -9.85
C PRO A 210 -17.25 -26.10 -9.73
N VAL A 211 -17.19 -24.92 -10.35
CA VAL A 211 -18.38 -24.36 -10.97
C VAL A 211 -18.81 -25.42 -11.98
N ALA A 212 -19.90 -26.13 -11.68
CA ALA A 212 -20.48 -27.10 -12.61
C ALA A 212 -20.91 -26.34 -13.87
N THR A 213 -20.01 -26.19 -14.85
CA THR A 213 -20.32 -25.57 -16.13
C THR A 213 -21.15 -26.56 -16.94
N PRO A 214 -22.46 -26.32 -17.12
CA PRO A 214 -23.27 -27.24 -17.90
C PRO A 214 -22.84 -27.14 -19.37
N PHE A 215 -22.50 -28.28 -19.96
CA PHE A 215 -22.32 -28.39 -21.40
C PHE A 215 -23.51 -29.14 -22.01
N SER A 216 -23.90 -28.76 -23.23
CA SER A 216 -24.95 -29.46 -23.98
C SER A 216 -24.36 -30.17 -25.18
N LEU A 217 -24.73 -31.44 -25.37
CA LEU A 217 -24.45 -32.16 -26.59
C LEU A 217 -25.62 -31.93 -27.55
N THR A 218 -25.36 -31.27 -28.67
CA THR A 218 -26.31 -31.18 -29.78
C THR A 218 -25.93 -32.21 -30.83
N TYR A 219 -26.95 -32.88 -31.39
CA TYR A 219 -26.79 -33.77 -32.53
C TYR A 219 -27.71 -33.29 -33.64
N SER A 220 -27.24 -33.45 -34.88
CA SER A 220 -28.05 -33.21 -36.07
C SER A 220 -27.84 -34.37 -37.01
N PHE A 221 -28.94 -34.84 -37.60
CA PHE A 221 -28.87 -35.79 -38.70
C PHE A 221 -28.75 -34.97 -39.99
N PRO A 222 -27.80 -35.28 -40.89
CA PRO A 222 -27.93 -34.80 -42.26
C PRO A 222 -29.28 -35.30 -42.78
N MET A 223 -30.06 -34.38 -43.35
CA MET A 223 -31.41 -34.60 -43.89
C MET A 223 -31.55 -36.01 -44.46
N GLU A 224 -32.52 -36.78 -43.94
CA GLU A 224 -32.75 -38.17 -44.34
C GLU A 224 -32.80 -38.26 -45.88
N LEU A 225 -31.83 -38.96 -46.47
CA LEU A 225 -31.99 -39.43 -47.83
C LEU A 225 -33.00 -40.59 -47.80
N PRO A 226 -34.02 -40.58 -48.68
CA PRO A 226 -35.15 -41.51 -48.65
C PRO A 226 -34.75 -42.97 -48.88
#